data_AF-A0A6N4WEI2-F1
#
_entry.id   AF-A0A6N4WEI2-F1
#
_cell.length_a   1.000
_cell.length_b   1.000
_cell.length_c   1.000
_cell.angle_alpha   90.00
_cell.angle_beta   90.00
_cell.angle_gamma   90.00
#
_symmetry.space_group_name_H-M   'P 1'
#
loop_
_entity.id
_entity.type
_entity.pdbx_description
1 polymer ?
#
loop_
_entity_poly.entity_id
_entity_poly.type
_entity_poly.pdbx_seq_one_letter_code
_entity_poly.pdbx_strand_id
1 'polypeptide(L)'
;MIDQVAFDINDSTDRYIDFASRAVPESDALPLLKDRGYVGASKARILSGSATSAGMSIKAALLQGFAVLPDCSLNAYGVATAYNAKKDVVLITAVLVG
;
A
#
# COMPACT_ATOMS: atom_id res chain seq x y z
N MET A 1 12.56 4.49 1.77
CA MET A 1 12.29 4.25 0.33
C MET A 1 11.05 3.38 0.13
N ILE A 2 10.90 2.28 0.85
CA ILE A 2 9.68 1.46 0.82
C ILE A 2 8.44 2.31 1.23
N ASP A 3 8.59 3.23 2.20
CA ASP A 3 7.52 4.18 2.56
C ASP A 3 7.14 5.14 1.42
N GLN A 4 8.09 5.53 0.57
CA GLN A 4 7.80 6.38 -0.59
C GLN A 4 7.01 5.61 -1.63
N VAL A 5 7.34 4.33 -1.85
CA VAL A 5 6.55 3.46 -2.72
C VAL A 5 5.14 3.27 -2.13
N ALA A 6 5.03 3.03 -0.83
CA ALA A 6 3.74 2.95 -0.15
C ALA A 6 2.94 4.26 -0.30
N PHE A 7 3.60 5.42 -0.21
CA PHE A 7 2.99 6.73 -0.43
C PHE A 7 2.47 6.88 -1.86
N ASP A 8 3.28 6.57 -2.87
CA ASP A 8 2.88 6.69 -4.27
C ASP A 8 1.66 5.81 -4.59
N ILE A 9 1.63 4.58 -4.07
CA ILE A 9 0.50 3.66 -4.24
C ILE A 9 -0.75 4.19 -3.53
N ASN A 10 -0.59 4.71 -2.31
CA ASN A 10 -1.69 5.27 -1.53
C ASN A 10 -2.27 6.54 -2.20
N ASP A 11 -1.42 7.42 -2.73
CA ASP A 11 -1.82 8.60 -3.51
C ASP A 11 -2.52 8.19 -4.83
N SER A 12 -1.99 7.19 -5.53
CA SER A 12 -2.67 6.66 -6.72
C SER A 12 -4.06 6.13 -6.40
N THR A 13 -4.22 5.46 -5.25
CA THR A 13 -5.53 4.97 -4.78
C THR A 13 -6.47 6.12 -4.45
N ASP A 14 -5.99 7.11 -3.71
CA ASP A 14 -6.75 8.32 -3.35
C ASP A 14 -7.29 9.04 -4.59
N ARG A 15 -6.42 9.28 -5.58
CA ARG A 15 -6.79 9.93 -6.84
C ARG A 15 -7.74 9.09 -7.67
N TYR A 16 -7.60 7.77 -7.65
CA TYR A 16 -8.49 6.86 -8.38
C TYR A 16 -9.91 6.88 -7.80
N ILE A 17 -10.06 6.73 -6.48
CA ILE A 17 -11.39 6.71 -5.84
C ILE A 17 -12.09 8.07 -5.95
N ASP A 18 -11.32 9.15 -6.06
CA ASP A 18 -11.83 10.50 -6.27
C ASP A 18 -12.20 10.83 -7.72
N PHE A 19 -11.97 9.89 -8.64
CA PHE A 19 -12.11 10.08 -10.10
C PHE A 19 -11.21 11.20 -10.64
N ALA A 20 -10.11 11.49 -9.95
CA ALA A 20 -9.08 12.44 -10.37
C ALA A 20 -7.98 11.79 -11.23
N SER A 21 -7.98 10.45 -11.32
CA SER A 21 -7.13 9.66 -12.20
C SER A 21 -7.91 8.50 -12.81
N ARG A 22 -7.55 8.09 -14.03
CA ARG A 22 -8.04 6.86 -14.69
C ARG A 22 -7.09 5.67 -14.51
N ALA A 23 -5.88 5.92 -14.00
CA ALA A 23 -4.91 4.86 -13.75
C ALA A 23 -5.41 3.99 -12.59
N VAL A 24 -5.51 2.68 -12.85
CA VAL A 24 -5.87 1.71 -11.82
C VAL A 24 -4.71 1.62 -10.81
N PRO A 25 -4.97 1.64 -9.49
CA PRO A 25 -3.91 1.53 -8.50
C PRO A 25 -3.10 0.25 -8.66
N GLU A 26 -1.79 0.37 -8.43
CA GLU A 26 -0.83 -0.71 -8.61
C GLU A 26 -1.10 -1.88 -7.66
N SER A 27 -0.94 -3.10 -8.17
CA SER A 27 -1.13 -4.34 -7.40
C SER A 27 0.17 -5.10 -7.11
N ASP A 28 1.29 -4.65 -7.71
CA ASP A 28 2.64 -5.16 -7.44
C ASP A 28 3.59 -3.98 -7.17
N ALA A 29 4.26 -4.00 -6.02
CA ALA A 29 5.22 -2.97 -5.64
C ALA A 29 6.63 -3.23 -6.18
N LEU A 30 6.91 -4.42 -6.73
CA LEU A 30 8.26 -4.80 -7.16
C LEU A 30 8.80 -3.91 -8.31
N PRO A 31 8.03 -3.57 -9.36
CA PRO A 31 8.47 -2.64 -10.39
C PRO A 31 8.79 -1.25 -9.82
N LEU A 32 7.89 -0.69 -9.00
CA LEU A 32 8.06 0.63 -8.36
C LEU A 32 9.31 0.69 -7.46
N LEU A 33 9.57 -0.39 -6.71
CA LEU A 33 10.78 -0.50 -5.90
C LEU A 33 12.04 -0.46 -6.77
N LYS A 34 12.05 -1.20 -7.89
CA LYS A 34 13.19 -1.22 -8.83
C LYS A 34 13.40 0.14 -9.50
N ASP A 35 12.33 0.79 -9.93
CA ASP A 35 12.38 2.12 -10.57
C ASP A 35 12.96 3.17 -9.62
N ARG A 36 12.70 3.04 -8.31
CA ARG A 36 13.32 3.88 -7.27
C ARG A 36 14.72 3.43 -6.84
N GLY A 37 15.28 2.39 -7.45
CA GLY A 37 16.63 1.90 -7.17
C GLY A 37 16.74 0.93 -6.00
N TYR A 38 15.64 0.27 -5.59
CA TYR A 38 15.70 -0.78 -4.56
C TYR A 38 16.44 -1.98 -5.12
N VAL A 39 17.55 -2.33 -4.49
CA VAL A 39 18.35 -3.49 -4.86
C VAL A 39 18.04 -4.65 -3.91
N GLY A 40 17.94 -5.86 -4.44
CA GLY A 40 17.79 -7.08 -3.65
C GLY A 40 16.35 -7.47 -3.31
N ALA A 41 15.33 -6.72 -3.76
CA ALA A 41 13.95 -7.20 -3.72
C ALA A 41 13.76 -8.32 -4.74
N SER A 42 13.47 -9.52 -4.25
CA SER A 42 13.05 -10.67 -5.04
C SER A 42 11.52 -10.75 -5.14
N LYS A 43 10.82 -10.18 -4.16
CA LYS A 43 9.37 -10.15 -4.07
C LYS A 43 8.86 -8.92 -3.32
N ALA A 44 7.64 -8.53 -3.65
CA ALA A 44 6.91 -7.52 -2.92
C ALA A 44 5.42 -7.88 -2.82
N ARG A 45 4.75 -7.29 -1.83
CA ARG A 45 3.29 -7.38 -1.65
C ARG A 45 2.76 -6.03 -1.19
N ILE A 46 1.60 -5.65 -1.72
CA ILE A 46 0.85 -4.47 -1.29
C ILE A 46 -0.31 -4.95 -0.43
N LEU A 47 -0.45 -4.40 0.77
CA LEU A 47 -1.63 -4.53 1.61
C LEU A 47 -2.31 -3.17 1.68
N SER A 48 -3.61 -3.12 1.43
CA SER A 48 -4.38 -1.88 1.45
C SER A 48 -5.57 -1.97 2.38
N GLY A 49 -5.92 -0.86 3.01
CA GLY A 49 -7.09 -0.75 3.88
C GLY A 49 -7.78 0.59 3.68
N SER A 50 -9.11 0.57 3.72
CA SER A 50 -9.94 1.77 3.66
C SER A 50 -11.13 1.62 4.61
N ALA A 51 -11.31 2.58 5.50
CA ALA A 51 -12.47 2.67 6.39
C ALA A 51 -12.61 4.08 6.97
N THR A 52 -13.72 4.37 7.63
CA THR A 52 -14.01 5.67 8.26
C THR A 52 -13.14 6.01 9.49
N SER A 53 -12.21 5.12 9.88
CA SER A 53 -11.22 5.38 10.92
C SER A 53 -9.91 4.67 10.66
N ALA A 54 -8.82 5.17 11.24
CA ALA A 54 -7.49 4.57 11.10
C ALA A 54 -7.45 3.12 11.62
N GLY A 55 -8.04 2.84 12.79
CA GLY A 55 -8.07 1.49 13.36
C GLY A 55 -8.81 0.47 12.48
N MET A 56 -9.95 0.88 11.90
CA MET A 56 -10.69 0.01 10.98
C MET A 56 -9.96 -0.18 9.65
N SER A 57 -9.24 0.84 9.18
CA SER A 57 -8.42 0.75 7.96
C SER A 57 -7.24 -0.19 8.14
N ILE A 58 -6.57 -0.13 9.29
CA ILE A 58 -5.53 -1.10 9.68
C ILE A 58 -6.12 -2.53 9.71
N LYS A 59 -7.29 -2.71 10.33
CA LYS A 59 -7.97 -4.01 10.36
C LYS A 59 -8.25 -4.52 8.94
N ALA A 60 -8.72 -3.67 8.04
CA ALA A 60 -8.95 -4.02 6.64
C ALA A 60 -7.66 -4.45 5.92
N ALA A 61 -6.55 -3.73 6.12
CA ALA A 61 -5.25 -4.10 5.55
C ALA A 61 -4.74 -5.44 6.10
N LEU A 62 -4.93 -5.70 7.40
CA LEU A 62 -4.55 -6.98 8.03
C LEU A 62 -5.37 -8.15 7.51
N LEU A 63 -6.63 -7.95 7.12
CA LEU A 63 -7.43 -9.00 6.48
C LEU A 63 -6.83 -9.43 5.15
N GLN A 64 -6.32 -8.49 4.34
CA GLN A 64 -5.55 -8.84 3.13
C GLN A 64 -4.22 -9.52 3.47
N GLY A 65 -3.59 -9.09 4.56
CA GLY A 65 -2.33 -9.63 5.06
C GLY A 65 -2.41 -11.06 5.60
N PHE A 66 -3.60 -11.59 5.93
CA PHE A 66 -3.74 -12.89 6.59
C PHE A 66 -2.99 -14.04 5.87
N ALA A 67 -3.04 -14.08 4.54
CA ALA A 67 -2.34 -15.10 3.75
C ALA A 67 -0.88 -14.72 3.40
N VAL A 68 -0.49 -13.46 3.61
CA VAL A 68 0.80 -12.91 3.19
C VAL A 68 1.79 -12.83 4.35
N LEU A 69 1.34 -12.38 5.51
CA LEU A 69 2.16 -12.16 6.71
C LEU A 69 2.86 -13.42 7.27
N PRO A 70 2.35 -14.65 7.06
CA PRO A 70 3.10 -15.86 7.43
C PRO A 70 4.37 -16.12 6.59
N ASP A 71 4.57 -15.41 5.48
CA ASP A 71 5.78 -15.53 4.67
C ASP A 71 6.95 -14.78 5.32
N CYS A 72 7.77 -15.52 6.08
CA CYS A 72 8.94 -14.99 6.78
C CYS A 72 10.03 -14.41 5.86
N SER A 73 9.95 -14.62 4.55
CA SER A 73 10.91 -14.00 3.63
C SER A 73 10.54 -12.57 3.25
N LEU A 74 9.34 -12.08 3.59
CA LEU A 74 9.03 -10.65 3.59
C LEU A 74 9.59 -10.02 4.87
N ASN A 75 10.81 -9.50 4.81
CA ASN A 75 11.59 -9.09 5.98
C ASN A 75 11.70 -7.57 6.17
N ALA A 76 11.23 -6.78 5.21
CA ALA A 76 11.20 -5.32 5.29
C ALA A 76 9.81 -4.81 4.90
N TYR A 77 9.45 -3.62 5.42
CA TYR A 77 8.19 -2.99 5.07
C TYR A 77 8.28 -1.47 5.08
N GLY A 78 7.32 -0.84 4.43
CA GLY A 78 7.06 0.60 4.52
C GLY A 78 5.56 0.85 4.47
N VAL A 79 5.12 1.96 5.06
CA VAL A 79 3.71 2.27 5.24
C VAL A 79 3.39 3.72 4.89
N ALA A 80 2.19 3.94 4.39
CA ALA A 80 1.65 5.27 4.16
C ALA A 80 0.17 5.32 4.58
N THR A 81 -0.25 6.47 5.08
CA THR A 81 -1.64 6.76 5.41
C THR A 81 -2.06 8.08 4.79
N ALA A 82 -3.33 8.17 4.41
CA ALA A 82 -3.94 9.41 3.96
C ALA A 82 -5.39 9.49 4.44
N TYR A 83 -5.89 10.69 4.68
CA TYR A 83 -7.32 10.91 4.88
C TYR A 83 -7.91 11.49 3.61
N ASN A 84 -8.88 10.78 3.03
CA ASN A 84 -9.65 11.24 1.89
C ASN A 84 -10.90 11.97 2.39
N ALA A 85 -10.91 13.29 2.29
CA ALA A 85 -12.03 14.12 2.75
C ALA A 85 -13.29 13.98 1.89
N LYS A 86 -13.17 13.62 0.60
CA LYS A 86 -14.30 13.51 -0.34
C LYS A 86 -15.12 12.25 -0.09
N LYS A 87 -14.47 11.19 0.34
CA LYS A 87 -15.06 9.88 0.67
C LYS A 87 -15.25 9.67 2.17
N ASP A 88 -14.67 10.55 2.99
CA ASP A 88 -14.64 10.46 4.44
C ASP A 88 -14.07 9.12 4.94
N VAL A 89 -12.91 8.74 4.38
CA VAL A 89 -12.21 7.50 4.75
C VAL A 89 -10.74 7.76 5.00
N VAL A 90 -10.15 6.95 5.88
CA VAL A 90 -8.71 6.80 6.01
C VAL A 90 -8.28 5.70 5.05
N LEU A 91 -7.24 5.97 4.26
CA LEU A 91 -6.53 5.01 3.44
C LEU A 91 -5.23 4.64 4.14
N ILE A 92 -4.89 3.35 4.12
CA ILE A 92 -3.60 2.85 4.54
C ILE A 92 -3.06 1.89 3.48
N THR A 93 -1.78 2.03 3.18
CA THR A 93 -1.04 1.11 2.32
C THR A 93 0.20 0.65 3.06
N ALA A 94 0.44 -0.65 3.08
CA ALA A 94 1.70 -1.25 3.50
C ALA A 94 2.33 -1.99 2.32
N VAL A 95 3.61 -1.75 2.09
CA VAL A 95 4.42 -2.49 1.11
C VAL A 95 5.35 -3.40 1.90
N LEU A 96 5.23 -4.70 1.68
CA LEU A 96 6.10 -5.73 2.24
C LEU A 96 7.11 -6.17 1.18
N VAL A 97 8.37 -6.36 1.58
CA VAL A 97 9.49 -6.64 0.67
C VAL A 97 10.32 -7.80 1.20
N GLY A 98 10.84 -8.62 0.28
CA GLY A 98 11.72 -9.74 0.52
C GLY A 98 12.56 -10.10 -0.70
#